data_AF-A0A5M4AL05-F1
#
_entry.id   AF-A0A5M4AL05-F1
#
_cell.length_a   1.000
_cell.length_b   1.000
_cell.length_c   1.000
_cell.angle_alpha   90.00
_cell.angle_beta   90.00
_cell.angle_gamma   90.00
#
_symmetry.space_group_name_H-M   'P 1'
#
loop_
_entity.id
_entity.type
_entity.pdbx_description
1 polymer ?
#
loop_
_entity_poly.entity_id
_entity_poly.type
_entity_poly.pdbx_seq_one_letter_code
_entity_poly.pdbx_strand_id
1 'polypeptide(L)'
;MIIENSQKRGFYEKETVNSSWSVRELKRQIDSSLYERLLLSKGETNKKELLELSQKGQQISKPQDIVKNPYVFEFLGVPERKPILEKELEKKLIRHIEDFLLELGRGFMFVGSQYLQK
;
A
#
# COMPACT_ATOMS: atom_id res chain seq x y z
N MET A 1 -8.16 -7.14 21.90
CA MET A 1 -8.81 -7.30 20.58
C MET A 1 -9.04 -8.79 20.40
N ILE A 2 -10.27 -9.25 20.56
CA ILE A 2 -10.62 -10.68 20.51
C ILE A 2 -11.50 -10.85 19.27
N ILE A 3 -11.04 -11.66 18.31
CA ILE A 3 -11.84 -12.06 17.15
C ILE A 3 -12.38 -13.44 17.49
N GLU A 4 -13.69 -13.58 17.73
CA GLU A 4 -14.30 -14.85 18.15
C GLU A 4 -14.34 -15.90 17.03
N ASN A 5 -14.58 -15.45 15.80
CA ASN A 5 -14.62 -16.32 14.63
C ASN A 5 -13.21 -16.84 14.28
N SER A 6 -13.02 -18.15 14.40
CA SER A 6 -11.74 -18.82 14.15
C SER A 6 -11.23 -18.63 12.71
N GLN A 7 -12.12 -18.55 11.71
CA GLN A 7 -11.73 -18.33 10.32
C GLN A 7 -11.26 -16.89 10.10
N LYS A 8 -11.99 -15.91 10.64
CA LYS A 8 -11.61 -14.50 10.59
C LYS A 8 -10.27 -14.27 11.29
N ARG A 9 -10.04 -14.92 12.44
CA ARG A 9 -8.78 -14.84 13.18
C ARG A 9 -7.61 -15.41 12.36
N GLY A 10 -7.76 -16.63 11.84
CA GLY A 10 -6.72 -17.27 11.03
C GLY A 10 -6.41 -16.50 9.73
N PHE A 11 -7.40 -15.81 9.15
CA PHE A 11 -7.16 -14.90 8.02
C PHE A 11 -6.21 -13.76 8.40
N TYR A 12 -6.51 -13.01 9.46
CA TYR A 12 -5.68 -11.87 9.87
C TYR A 12 -4.29 -12.29 10.34
N GLU A 13 -4.15 -13.46 11.00
CA GLU A 13 -2.85 -14.00 11.40
C GLU A 13 -1.94 -14.25 10.20
N LYS A 14 -2.44 -14.94 9.17
CA LYS A 14 -1.66 -15.25 7.97
C LYS A 14 -1.37 -14.01 7.12
N GLU A 15 -2.36 -13.13 6.93
CA GLU A 15 -2.15 -11.89 6.17
C GLU A 15 -1.15 -10.95 6.86
N THR A 16 -1.15 -10.89 8.20
CA THR A 16 -0.14 -10.12 8.95
C THR A 16 1.27 -10.61 8.65
N VAL A 17 1.48 -11.93 8.56
CA VAL A 17 2.78 -12.53 8.25
C VAL A 17 3.16 -12.28 6.78
N ASN A 18 2.24 -12.53 5.85
CA ASN A 18 2.48 -12.36 4.41
C ASN A 18 2.84 -10.90 4.05
N SER A 19 2.02 -9.97 4.52
CA SER A 19 2.13 -8.55 4.21
C SER A 19 3.02 -7.78 5.19
N SER A 20 3.57 -8.47 6.20
CA SER A 20 4.48 -7.92 7.21
C SER A 20 3.87 -6.69 7.93
N TRP A 21 2.60 -6.79 8.30
CA TRP A 21 1.88 -5.68 8.94
C TRP A 21 2.41 -5.40 10.34
N SER A 22 2.59 -4.11 10.65
CA SER A 22 2.79 -3.67 12.03
C SER A 22 1.51 -3.88 12.84
N VAL A 23 1.61 -3.87 14.18
CA VAL A 23 0.44 -3.96 15.06
C VAL A 23 -0.58 -2.85 14.77
N ARG A 24 -0.12 -1.64 14.41
CA ARG A 24 -0.99 -0.53 14.02
C ARG A 24 -1.75 -0.86 12.73
N GLU A 25 -1.06 -1.43 11.75
CA GLU A 25 -1.65 -1.77 10.47
C GLU A 25 -2.65 -2.94 10.61
N LEU A 26 -2.32 -3.97 11.38
CA LEU A 26 -3.25 -5.05 11.71
C LEU A 26 -4.55 -4.51 12.31
N LYS A 27 -4.46 -3.61 13.29
CA LYS A 27 -5.65 -2.98 13.90
C LYS A 27 -6.47 -2.22 12.85
N ARG A 28 -5.80 -1.38 12.03
CA ARG A 28 -6.45 -0.65 10.94
C ARG A 28 -7.19 -1.59 9.97
N GLN A 29 -6.59 -2.71 9.59
CA GLN A 29 -7.21 -3.67 8.68
C GLN A 29 -8.43 -4.34 9.31
N ILE A 30 -8.36 -4.70 10.59
CA ILE A 30 -9.48 -5.25 11.37
C ILE A 30 -10.61 -4.23 11.48
N ASP A 31 -10.30 -2.98 11.85
CA ASP A 31 -11.28 -1.90 12.02
C ASP A 31 -11.97 -1.59 10.68
N SER A 32 -11.23 -1.69 9.58
CA SER A 32 -11.75 -1.51 8.23
C SER A 32 -12.60 -2.70 7.73
N SER A 33 -12.74 -3.77 8.51
CA SER A 33 -13.48 -4.99 8.14
C SER A 33 -13.01 -5.61 6.82
N LEU A 34 -11.69 -5.69 6.64
CA LEU A 34 -11.07 -6.21 5.41
C LEU A 34 -11.60 -7.61 5.05
N TYR A 35 -11.70 -8.50 6.03
CA TYR A 35 -12.19 -9.87 5.85
C TYR A 35 -13.60 -9.90 5.25
N GLU A 36 -14.52 -9.11 5.81
CA GLU A 36 -15.89 -9.00 5.35
C GLU A 36 -15.98 -8.38 3.96
N ARG A 37 -15.21 -7.32 3.69
CA ARG A 37 -15.17 -6.68 2.37
C ARG A 37 -14.67 -7.64 1.29
N LEU A 38 -13.66 -8.44 1.58
CA LEU A 38 -13.13 -9.42 0.63
C LEU A 38 -14.14 -10.54 0.34
N LEU A 39 -14.90 -10.97 1.36
CA LEU A 39 -15.99 -11.92 1.19
C LEU A 39 -17.13 -11.37 0.32
N LEU A 40 -17.46 -10.08 0.50
CA LEU A 40 -18.55 -9.42 -0.25
C LEU A 40 -18.13 -9.03 -1.68
N SER A 41 -16.88 -8.61 -1.88
CA SER A 41 -16.37 -8.06 -3.14
C SER A 41 -16.17 -9.09 -4.25
N LYS A 42 -15.93 -10.36 -3.93
CA LYS A 42 -15.54 -11.39 -4.94
C LYS A 42 -16.65 -12.38 -5.29
N GLY A 43 -17.88 -12.19 -4.79
CA GLY A 43 -19.02 -13.07 -5.06
C GLY A 43 -18.90 -14.46 -4.40
N GLU A 44 -19.97 -15.27 -4.54
CA GLU A 44 -20.12 -16.59 -3.88
C GLU A 44 -19.06 -17.64 -4.29
N THR A 45 -18.36 -17.42 -5.41
CA THR A 45 -17.58 -18.47 -6.08
C THR A 45 -16.35 -18.94 -5.30
N ASN A 46 -15.78 -18.14 -4.39
CA ASN A 46 -14.41 -18.39 -3.94
C ASN A 46 -14.18 -18.32 -2.42
N LYS A 47 -15.13 -18.83 -1.61
CA LYS A 47 -14.83 -19.24 -0.22
C LYS A 47 -13.61 -20.17 -0.13
N LYS A 48 -13.41 -21.02 -1.16
CA LYS A 48 -12.22 -21.89 -1.28
C LYS A 48 -10.92 -21.14 -1.53
N GLU A 49 -10.89 -20.11 -2.39
CA GLU A 49 -9.64 -19.35 -2.64
C GLU A 49 -9.25 -18.49 -1.42
N LEU A 50 -10.20 -17.90 -0.70
CA LEU A 50 -9.91 -17.21 0.56
C LEU A 50 -9.35 -18.15 1.62
N LEU A 51 -9.84 -19.40 1.67
CA LEU A 51 -9.30 -20.46 2.52
C LEU A 51 -7.90 -20.91 2.07
N GLU A 52 -7.64 -20.97 0.76
CA GLU A 52 -6.32 -21.30 0.21
C GLU A 52 -5.30 -20.19 0.43
N LEU A 53 -5.66 -18.91 0.24
CA LEU A 53 -4.83 -17.75 0.58
C LEU A 53 -4.50 -17.72 2.07
N SER A 54 -5.50 -18.05 2.91
CA SER A 54 -5.25 -18.24 4.33
C SER A 54 -4.26 -19.40 4.54
N GLN A 55 -4.42 -20.57 3.92
CA GLN A 55 -3.56 -21.73 4.20
C GLN A 55 -2.14 -21.66 3.63
N LYS A 56 -1.95 -21.12 2.43
CA LYS A 56 -0.68 -21.15 1.71
C LYS A 56 0.09 -19.83 1.79
N GLY A 57 -0.53 -18.80 2.34
CA GLY A 57 -0.05 -17.44 2.21
C GLY A 57 -0.11 -16.96 0.75
N GLN A 58 0.27 -15.71 0.53
CA GLN A 58 0.32 -15.14 -0.82
C GLN A 58 1.43 -15.84 -1.62
N GLN A 59 1.08 -16.85 -2.42
CA GLN A 59 2.02 -17.51 -3.32
C GLN A 59 2.37 -16.56 -4.45
N ILE A 60 3.52 -15.90 -4.29
CA ILE A 60 4.15 -15.06 -5.31
C ILE A 60 4.48 -15.98 -6.49
N SER A 61 3.61 -16.00 -7.49
CA SER A 61 3.75 -16.87 -8.66
C SER A 61 4.23 -16.08 -9.87
N LYS A 62 4.00 -14.76 -9.85
CA LYS A 62 4.38 -13.83 -10.92
C LYS A 62 5.27 -12.71 -10.34
N PRO A 63 6.18 -12.13 -11.14
CA PRO A 63 6.99 -10.98 -10.71
C PRO A 63 6.15 -9.80 -10.20
N GLN A 64 4.92 -9.67 -10.70
CA GLN A 64 3.96 -8.65 -10.30
C GLN A 64 3.46 -8.84 -8.85
N ASP A 65 3.48 -10.07 -8.33
CA ASP A 65 3.04 -10.40 -6.97
C ASP A 65 4.08 -10.00 -5.91
N ILE A 66 5.30 -9.63 -6.33
CA ILE A 66 6.39 -9.15 -5.45
C ILE A 66 6.16 -7.70 -5.03
N VAL A 67 5.40 -6.92 -5.81
CA VAL A 67 5.17 -5.49 -5.56
C VAL A 67 4.16 -5.36 -4.42
N LYS A 68 4.65 -5.49 -3.18
CA LYS A 68 3.85 -5.47 -1.95
C LYS A 68 3.03 -4.19 -1.77
N ASN A 69 3.53 -3.05 -2.27
CA ASN A 69 2.88 -1.75 -2.14
C ASN A 69 3.20 -0.92 -3.40
N PRO A 70 2.36 -0.94 -4.44
CA PRO A 70 2.47 0.05 -5.50
C PRO A 70 2.27 1.43 -4.87
N TYR A 71 3.31 2.28 -4.92
CA TYR A 71 3.20 3.65 -4.45
C TYR A 71 2.20 4.39 -5.34
N VAL A 72 1.08 4.82 -4.77
CA VAL A 72 0.06 5.59 -5.47
C VAL A 72 0.40 7.07 -5.35
N PHE A 73 0.91 7.66 -6.43
CA PHE A 73 1.26 9.08 -6.50
C PHE A 73 0.10 9.92 -7.08
N GLU A 74 -1.10 9.78 -6.50
CA GLU A 74 -2.32 10.52 -6.92
C GLU A 74 -2.07 12.03 -6.95
N PHE A 75 -1.33 12.55 -5.95
CA PHE A 75 -0.98 13.97 -5.84
C PHE A 75 -0.05 14.48 -6.95
N LEU A 76 0.67 13.59 -7.65
CA LEU A 76 1.55 13.95 -8.77
C LEU A 76 0.84 13.89 -10.13
N GLY A 77 -0.45 13.54 -10.16
CA GLY A 77 -1.23 13.36 -11.40
C GLY A 77 -0.61 12.33 -12.34
N VAL A 78 0.11 11.33 -11.81
CA VAL A 78 0.74 10.28 -12.62
C VAL A 78 -0.30 9.23 -12.98
N PRO A 79 -0.51 8.89 -14.26
CA PRO A 79 -1.45 7.83 -14.64
C PRO A 79 -1.01 6.48 -14.06
N GLU A 80 -1.88 5.82 -13.28
CA GLU A 80 -1.61 4.57 -12.56
C GLU A 80 -1.07 3.42 -13.44
N ARG A 81 -1.33 3.47 -14.75
CA ARG A 81 -1.06 2.36 -15.68
C ARG A 81 0.18 2.56 -16.56
N LYS A 82 0.99 3.60 -16.33
CA LYS A 82 2.19 3.84 -17.13
C LYS A 82 3.45 3.62 -16.29
N PRO A 83 4.43 2.82 -16.77
CA PRO A 83 5.74 2.79 -16.16
C PRO A 83 6.35 4.19 -16.24
N ILE A 84 6.60 4.80 -15.08
CA ILE A 84 7.27 6.09 -14.98
C ILE A 84 8.76 5.86 -14.78
N LEU A 85 9.59 6.61 -15.51
CA LEU A 85 11.02 6.61 -15.25
C LEU A 85 11.27 7.26 -13.89
N GLU A 86 12.19 6.70 -13.11
CA GLU A 86 12.55 7.23 -11.79
C GLU A 86 12.91 8.71 -11.84
N LYS A 87 13.68 9.12 -12.86
CA LYS A 87 14.04 10.53 -13.11
C LYS A 87 12.82 11.44 -13.32
N GLU A 88 11.76 10.94 -13.94
CA GLU A 88 10.54 11.71 -14.17
C GLU A 88 9.68 11.77 -12.90
N LEU A 89 9.67 10.70 -12.10
CA LEU A 89 9.04 10.69 -10.79
C LEU A 89 9.73 11.70 -9.84
N GLU A 90 11.06 11.69 -9.80
CA GLU A 90 11.86 12.61 -8.99
C GLU A 90 11.54 14.08 -9.32
N LYS A 91 11.56 14.44 -10.61
CA LYS A 91 11.22 15.80 -11.06
C LYS A 91 9.82 16.22 -10.59
N LYS A 92 8.83 15.33 -10.69
CA LYS A 92 7.46 15.62 -10.26
C LYS A 92 7.37 15.83 -8.75
N LEU A 93 8.07 15.01 -7.97
CA LEU A 93 8.14 15.15 -6.52
C LEU A 93 8.79 16.47 -6.10
N ILE A 94 9.93 16.83 -6.69
CA ILE A 94 10.63 18.09 -6.42
C ILE A 94 9.71 19.27 -6.69
N ARG A 95 9.08 19.30 -7.87
CA ARG A 95 8.16 20.38 -8.25
C ARG A 95 6.99 20.53 -7.28
N HIS A 96 6.40 19.40 -6.86
CA HIS A 96 5.29 19.44 -5.90
C HIS A 96 5.74 20.00 -4.53
N ILE A 97 6.95 19.65 -4.08
CA ILE A 97 7.53 20.20 -2.84
C ILE A 97 7.81 21.70 -2.99
N GLU A 98 8.35 22.14 -4.14
CA GLU A 98 8.56 23.56 -4.43
C GLU A 98 7.25 24.34 -4.35
N ASP A 99 6.21 23.88 -5.05
CA ASP A 99 4.88 24.52 -5.06
C ASP A 99 4.30 24.58 -3.63
N PHE A 100 4.37 23.47 -2.87
CA PHE A 100 3.91 23.40 -1.49
C PHE A 100 4.65 24.37 -0.54
N LEU A 101 5.97 24.48 -0.67
CA LEU A 101 6.78 25.38 0.15
C LEU A 101 6.52 26.86 -0.19
N LEU A 102 6.20 27.16 -1.45
CA LEU A 102 5.79 28.50 -1.87
C LEU A 102 4.40 28.86 -1.31
N GLU A 103 3.46 27.91 -1.30
CA GLU A 103 2.12 28.09 -0.72
C GLU A 103 2.14 28.32 0.80
N LEU A 104 3.11 27.74 1.52
CA LEU A 104 3.30 27.91 2.97
C LEU A 104 3.68 29.34 3.40
N GLY A 105 4.13 30.17 2.46
CA GLY A 105 4.40 31.59 2.71
C GLY A 105 5.76 31.88 3.37
N ARG A 106 5.87 33.06 4.00
CA ARG A 106 7.16 33.59 4.49
C ARG A 106 7.69 32.76 5.65
N GLY A 107 8.85 32.13 5.47
CA GLY A 107 9.53 31.29 6.48
C GLY A 107 10.11 30.01 5.91
N PHE A 108 9.73 29.64 4.68
CA PHE A 108 10.22 28.47 3.97
C PHE A 108 10.95 28.90 2.70
N MET A 109 12.04 28.21 2.36
CA MET A 109 12.80 28.43 1.13
C MET A 109 13.28 27.08 0.62
N PHE A 110 13.00 26.81 -0.66
CA PHE A 110 13.57 25.67 -1.36
C PHE A 110 14.98 26.03 -1.84
N VAL A 111 16.00 25.31 -1.35
CA VAL A 111 17.44 25.64 -1.59
C VAL A 111 18.04 24.82 -2.74
N GLY A 112 17.34 23.77 -3.20
CA GLY A 112 17.74 22.96 -4.36
C GLY A 112 17.53 21.45 -4.14
N SER A 113 17.59 20.72 -5.24
CA SER A 113 17.58 19.25 -5.29
C SER A 113 18.92 18.73 -5.81
N GLN A 114 19.31 17.52 -5.38
CA GLN A 114 20.57 16.85 -5.75
C GLN A 114 21.83 17.64 -5.35
N TYR A 115 22.22 17.49 -4.08
CA TYR A 115 23.56 17.88 -3.65
C TYR A 115 24.52 16.75 -3.99
N LEU A 116 25.59 17.06 -4.74
CA LEU A 116 26.74 16.16 -4.81
C LEU A 116 27.29 16.00 -3.39
N GLN A 117 27.05 14.84 -2.78
CA GLN A 117 27.82 14.45 -1.60
C GLN A 117 29.26 14.21 -2.07
N LYS A 118 30.15 15.13 -1.72
CA LYS A 118 31.59 14.92 -1.81
C LYS A 118 32.06 14.04 -0.67
#